data_AF-A0A814JEE8-F1
#
_entry.id   AF-A0A814JEE8-F1
#
_cell.length_a   1.000
_cell.length_b   1.000
_cell.length_c   1.000
_cell.angle_alpha   90.00
_cell.angle_beta   90.00
_cell.angle_gamma   90.00
#
_symmetry.space_group_name_H-M   'P 1'
#
loop_
_entity.id
_entity.type
_entity.pdbx_description
1 polymer ?
#
loop_
_entity_poly.entity_id
_entity_poly.type
_entity_poly.pdbx_seq_one_letter_code
_entity_poly.pdbx_strand_id
1 'polypeptide(L)'
;MAAAAKQAGVAIKIASGFRTVARQEYFWNCYQTKSCNNGNLAARPGTSNHGKGIALDLNTDCGSQSGAKPNCGGSKVYQWLYKNGAKYGFKRTVQSEPWHWEYVGAGATLASFS
;
A
#
# COMPACT_ATOMS: atom_id res chain seq x y z
N MET A 1 -6.68 10.79 7.76
CA MET A 1 -6.71 10.30 6.36
C MET A 1 -8.12 9.97 5.87
N ALA A 2 -8.77 8.91 6.38
CA ALA A 2 -10.06 8.45 5.83
C ALA A 2 -11.19 9.49 5.84
N ALA A 3 -11.34 10.27 6.92
CA ALA A 3 -12.34 11.33 7.00
C ALA A 3 -12.14 12.42 5.93
N ALA A 4 -10.90 12.86 5.72
CA ALA A 4 -10.57 13.85 4.70
C ALA A 4 -10.78 13.32 3.27
N ALA A 5 -10.50 12.03 3.03
CA ALA A 5 -10.82 11.40 1.76
C ALA A 5 -12.33 11.39 1.51
N LYS A 6 -13.12 11.02 2.52
CA LYS A 6 -14.59 11.01 2.45
C LYS A 6 -15.15 12.41 2.16
N GLN A 7 -14.63 13.45 2.80
CA GLN A 7 -15.00 14.85 2.52
C GLN A 7 -14.70 15.26 1.06
N ALA A 8 -13.66 14.68 0.45
CA ALA A 8 -13.32 14.89 -0.96
C ALA A 8 -14.09 13.94 -1.92
N GLY A 9 -15.10 13.21 -1.44
CA GLY A 9 -15.86 12.26 -2.25
C GLY A 9 -15.09 10.96 -2.61
N VAL A 10 -14.01 10.65 -1.87
CA VAL A 10 -13.17 9.47 -2.09
C VAL A 10 -13.34 8.48 -0.93
N ALA A 11 -13.82 7.27 -1.24
CA ALA A 11 -14.02 6.20 -0.26
C ALA A 11 -12.80 5.28 -0.19
N ILE A 12 -11.99 5.43 0.85
CA ILE A 12 -10.86 4.53 1.16
C ILE A 12 -11.36 3.38 2.02
N LYS A 13 -11.00 2.15 1.63
CA LYS A 13 -11.25 0.90 2.34
C LYS A 13 -9.92 0.15 2.50
N ILE A 14 -9.77 -0.54 3.62
CA ILE A 14 -8.62 -1.40 3.91
C ILE A 14 -8.94 -2.79 3.36
N ALA A 15 -8.15 -3.24 2.38
CA ALA A 15 -8.21 -4.62 1.88
C ALA A 15 -7.39 -5.57 2.77
N SER A 16 -6.25 -5.09 3.28
CA SER A 16 -5.38 -5.85 4.19
C SER A 16 -4.64 -4.89 5.13
N GLY A 17 -4.63 -5.22 6.41
CA GLY A 17 -3.92 -4.46 7.45
C GLY A 17 -2.89 -5.35 8.14
N PHE A 18 -2.96 -5.46 9.47
CA PHE A 18 -2.08 -6.38 10.21
C PHE A 18 -2.15 -7.82 9.67
N ARG A 19 -0.98 -8.46 9.51
CA ARG A 19 -0.87 -9.88 9.13
C ARG A 19 -0.02 -10.64 10.14
N THR A 20 -0.58 -11.72 10.68
CA THR A 20 0.19 -12.68 11.48
C THR A 20 1.28 -13.36 10.64
N VAL A 21 2.29 -13.93 11.29
CA VAL A 21 3.35 -14.72 10.63
C VAL A 21 2.75 -15.86 9.80
N ALA A 22 1.84 -16.64 10.38
CA ALA A 22 1.15 -17.72 9.67
C ALA A 22 0.39 -17.24 8.42
N ARG A 23 -0.26 -16.07 8.48
CA ARG A 23 -0.91 -15.50 7.30
C ARG A 23 0.12 -15.02 6.27
N GLN A 24 1.27 -14.52 6.71
CA GLN A 24 2.36 -14.16 5.80
C GLN A 24 2.97 -15.38 5.11
N GLU A 25 3.04 -16.55 5.76
CA GLU A 25 3.47 -17.82 5.15
C GLU A 25 2.61 -18.22 3.96
N TYR A 26 1.29 -18.07 4.07
CA TYR A 26 0.38 -18.30 2.94
C TYR A 26 0.74 -17.42 1.73
N PHE A 27 0.92 -16.12 1.93
CA PHE A 27 1.26 -15.20 0.84
C PHE A 27 2.67 -15.44 0.29
N TRP A 28 3.63 -15.78 1.15
CA TRP A 28 4.97 -16.16 0.74
C TRP A 28 4.94 -17.42 -0.13
N ASN A 29 4.15 -18.43 0.23
CA ASN A 29 3.95 -19.61 -0.60
C ASN A 29 3.33 -19.23 -1.96
N CYS A 30 2.25 -18.44 -1.98
CA CYS A 30 1.65 -17.95 -3.22
C CYS A 30 2.65 -17.23 -4.13
N TYR A 31 3.55 -16.43 -3.55
CA TYR A 31 4.59 -15.74 -4.29
C TYR A 31 5.61 -16.71 -4.91
N GLN A 32 6.05 -17.73 -4.17
CA GLN A 32 7.03 -18.71 -4.64
C GLN A 32 6.46 -19.63 -5.72
N THR A 33 5.24 -20.13 -5.53
CA THR A 33 4.61 -21.12 -6.42
C THR A 33 3.83 -20.48 -7.58
N LYS A 34 3.52 -19.18 -7.48
CA LYS A 34 2.61 -18.46 -8.38
C LYS A 34 1.20 -19.07 -8.46
N SER A 35 0.79 -19.86 -7.46
CA SER A 35 -0.46 -20.63 -7.50
C SER A 35 -1.68 -19.89 -6.93
N CYS A 36 -1.47 -18.76 -6.26
CA CYS A 36 -2.54 -17.97 -5.63
C CYS A 36 -2.12 -16.50 -5.49
N ASN A 37 -3.04 -15.63 -5.04
CA ASN A 37 -2.79 -14.20 -4.83
C ASN A 37 -2.14 -13.50 -6.04
N ASN A 38 -2.50 -13.95 -7.25
CA ASN A 38 -1.92 -13.52 -8.54
C ASN A 38 -0.39 -13.63 -8.63
N GLY A 39 0.24 -14.44 -7.78
CA GLY A 39 1.70 -14.55 -7.70
C GLY A 39 2.41 -13.27 -7.28
N ASN A 40 1.68 -12.32 -6.67
CA ASN A 40 2.19 -11.03 -6.20
C ASN A 40 3.37 -11.21 -5.25
N LEU A 41 4.26 -10.23 -5.23
CA LEU A 41 5.41 -10.21 -4.33
C LEU A 41 4.95 -10.31 -2.88
N ALA A 42 5.65 -11.11 -2.09
CA ALA A 42 5.43 -11.22 -0.66
C ALA A 42 6.77 -11.16 0.05
N ALA A 43 6.82 -10.47 1.18
CA ALA A 43 7.98 -10.54 2.07
C ALA A 43 8.09 -11.93 2.71
N ARG A 44 9.30 -12.35 3.06
CA ARG A 44 9.54 -13.55 3.87
C ARG A 44 8.72 -13.45 5.18
N PRO A 45 8.18 -14.57 5.69
CA PRO A 45 7.49 -14.58 6.98
C PRO A 45 8.34 -13.95 8.09
N GLY A 46 7.72 -13.13 8.93
CA GLY A 46 8.41 -12.37 9.98
C GLY A 46 9.05 -11.04 9.56
N THR A 47 9.17 -10.74 8.25
CA THR A 47 9.81 -9.49 7.80
C THR A 47 8.84 -8.46 7.18
N SER A 48 7.59 -8.86 6.93
CA SER A 48 6.55 -8.00 6.36
C SER A 48 6.20 -6.82 7.27
N ASN A 49 6.09 -5.61 6.69
CA ASN A 49 5.61 -4.43 7.42
C ASN A 49 4.14 -4.53 7.85
N HIS A 50 3.34 -5.40 7.22
CA HIS A 50 2.02 -5.76 7.75
C HIS A 50 2.11 -6.50 9.10
N GLY A 51 3.15 -7.31 9.30
CA GLY A 51 3.40 -7.98 10.58
C GLY A 51 3.81 -7.02 11.69
N LYS A 52 4.30 -5.83 11.33
CA LYS A 52 4.60 -4.74 12.26
C LYS A 52 3.40 -3.82 12.51
N GLY A 53 2.28 -4.03 11.82
CA GLY A 53 1.09 -3.19 11.94
C GLY A 53 1.21 -1.79 11.31
N ILE A 54 2.23 -1.55 10.48
CA ILE A 54 2.49 -0.23 9.88
C ILE A 54 2.17 -0.17 8.39
N ALA A 55 1.67 -1.25 7.78
CA ALA A 55 1.32 -1.29 6.36
C ALA A 55 -0.16 -1.56 6.14
N LEU A 56 -0.72 -0.92 5.11
CA LEU A 56 -2.09 -1.10 4.66
C LEU A 56 -2.09 -1.33 3.14
N ASP A 57 -2.82 -2.36 2.70
CA ASP A 57 -3.26 -2.49 1.32
C ASP A 57 -4.64 -1.84 1.20
N LEU A 58 -4.76 -0.82 0.35
CA LEU A 58 -5.95 0.01 0.18
C LEU A 58 -6.62 -0.28 -1.17
N ASN A 59 -7.92 -0.02 -1.28
CA ASN A 59 -8.71 -0.19 -2.50
C ASN A 59 -8.36 0.84 -3.59
N THR A 60 -7.12 0.85 -4.06
CA THR A 60 -6.68 1.77 -5.10
C THR A 60 -7.22 1.42 -6.48
N ASP A 61 -7.90 0.30 -6.68
CA ASP A 61 -8.46 -0.10 -7.99
C ASP A 61 -7.44 0.08 -9.15
N CYS A 62 -6.17 -0.19 -8.83
CA CYS A 62 -5.04 -0.09 -9.74
C CYS A 62 -4.20 -1.35 -9.52
N GLY A 63 -4.21 -2.24 -10.51
CA GLY A 63 -3.49 -3.51 -10.48
C GLY A 63 -1.97 -3.33 -10.45
N SER A 64 -1.22 -4.43 -10.44
CA SER A 64 0.25 -4.39 -10.33
C SER A 64 0.86 -3.55 -11.45
N GLN A 65 1.95 -2.83 -11.17
CA GLN A 65 2.56 -1.86 -12.09
C GLN A 65 4.07 -2.09 -12.23
N SER A 66 4.65 -1.57 -13.31
CA SER A 66 6.10 -1.49 -13.48
C SER A 66 6.58 -0.06 -13.22
N GLY A 67 7.54 0.09 -12.29
CA GLY A 67 8.23 1.36 -12.04
C GLY A 67 7.63 2.28 -10.96
N ALA A 68 8.36 3.35 -10.66
CA ALA A 68 8.06 4.29 -9.57
C ALA A 68 6.81 5.15 -9.82
N LYS A 69 6.43 5.37 -11.09
CA LYS A 69 5.27 6.16 -11.49
C LYS A 69 4.22 5.24 -12.15
N PRO A 70 3.30 4.65 -11.36
CA PRO A 70 2.32 3.71 -11.87
C PRO A 70 1.26 4.41 -12.73
N ASN A 71 0.70 3.69 -13.71
CA ASN A 71 -0.37 4.19 -14.57
C ASN A 71 -1.75 4.03 -13.91
N CYS A 72 -1.97 4.77 -12.82
CA CYS A 72 -3.22 4.74 -12.05
C CYS A 72 -4.10 5.98 -12.29
N GLY A 73 -4.09 6.55 -13.51
CA GLY A 73 -4.81 7.79 -13.83
C GLY A 73 -6.32 7.71 -13.57
N GLY A 74 -6.94 6.56 -13.82
CA GLY A 74 -8.37 6.31 -13.59
C GLY A 74 -8.77 6.07 -12.14
N SER A 75 -7.81 5.90 -11.23
CA SER A 75 -8.10 5.56 -9.83
C SER A 75 -8.27 6.79 -8.96
N LYS A 76 -9.50 7.06 -8.52
CA LYS A 76 -9.79 8.16 -7.58
C LYS A 76 -9.07 8.00 -6.25
N VAL A 77 -9.04 6.77 -5.70
CA VAL A 77 -8.40 6.46 -4.42
C VAL A 77 -6.88 6.65 -4.50
N TYR A 78 -6.24 6.09 -5.55
CA TYR A 78 -4.81 6.24 -5.74
C TYR A 78 -4.43 7.72 -5.92
N GLN A 79 -5.14 8.45 -6.76
CA GLN A 79 -4.85 9.87 -7.02
C GLN A 79 -4.97 10.72 -5.74
N TRP A 80 -5.97 10.43 -4.90
CA TRP A 80 -6.12 11.12 -3.63
C TRP A 80 -4.99 10.78 -2.64
N LEU A 81 -4.62 9.50 -2.52
CA LEU A 81 -3.53 9.04 -1.67
C LEU A 81 -2.17 9.60 -2.13
N TYR A 82 -1.92 9.63 -3.44
CA TYR A 82 -0.70 10.21 -4.01
C TYR A 82 -0.54 11.68 -3.62
N LYS A 83 -1.62 12.46 -3.64
CA LYS A 83 -1.61 13.89 -3.31
C LYS A 83 -1.62 14.18 -1.79
N ASN A 84 -2.17 13.29 -0.97
CA ASN A 84 -2.48 13.60 0.43
C ASN A 84 -1.90 12.62 1.44
N GLY A 85 -1.48 11.42 1.05
CA GLY A 85 -1.03 10.35 1.95
C GLY A 85 0.10 10.82 2.87
N ALA A 86 1.09 11.53 2.32
CA ALA A 86 2.21 12.06 3.08
C ALA A 86 1.80 13.02 4.21
N LYS A 87 0.73 13.82 4.01
CA LYS A 87 0.18 14.71 5.06
C LYS A 87 -0.33 13.94 6.28
N TYR A 88 -0.67 12.67 6.10
CA TYR A 88 -1.13 11.76 7.14
C TYR A 88 -0.07 10.73 7.54
N GLY A 89 1.19 10.94 7.12
CA GLY A 89 2.30 10.06 7.44
C GLY A 89 2.33 8.75 6.65
N PHE A 90 1.60 8.64 5.53
CA PHE A 90 1.63 7.45 4.68
C PHE A 90 2.48 7.66 3.43
N LYS A 91 3.30 6.66 3.10
CA LYS A 91 4.13 6.62 1.89
C LYS A 91 3.91 5.31 1.14
N ARG A 92 3.87 5.39 -0.19
CA ARG A 92 3.92 4.22 -1.06
C ARG A 92 5.37 3.75 -1.18
N THR A 93 5.66 2.56 -0.67
CA THR A 93 7.03 2.02 -0.56
C THR A 93 7.34 0.92 -1.57
N VAL A 94 6.32 0.23 -2.07
CA VAL A 94 6.46 -0.86 -3.04
C VAL A 94 6.04 -0.37 -4.43
N GLN A 95 7.00 -0.24 -5.34
CA GLN A 95 6.77 0.37 -6.66
C GLN A 95 5.72 -0.37 -7.49
N SER A 96 5.71 -1.70 -7.44
CA SER A 96 4.77 -2.53 -8.19
C SER A 96 3.38 -2.61 -7.59
N GLU A 97 3.17 -2.10 -6.37
CA GLU A 97 1.93 -2.26 -5.62
C GLU A 97 1.30 -0.90 -5.30
N PRO A 98 0.49 -0.33 -6.22
CA PRO A 98 -0.19 0.94 -5.99
C PRO A 98 -1.05 0.98 -4.72
N TRP A 99 -1.55 -0.19 -4.30
CA TRP A 99 -2.38 -0.36 -3.12
C TRP A 99 -1.61 -0.34 -1.80
N HIS A 100 -0.28 -0.54 -1.81
CA HIS A 100 0.51 -0.73 -0.59
C HIS A 100 1.05 0.59 -0.03
N TRP A 101 0.60 0.95 1.17
CA TRP A 101 0.99 2.19 1.84
C TRP A 101 1.45 1.93 3.26
N GLU A 102 2.61 2.46 3.62
CA GLU A 102 3.21 2.32 4.94
C GLU A 102 3.12 3.62 5.72
N TYR A 103 2.81 3.51 7.02
CA TYR A 103 2.90 4.60 7.95
C TYR A 103 4.36 4.83 8.35
N VAL A 104 4.88 6.01 8.02
CA VAL A 104 6.26 6.45 8.27
C VAL A 104 6.34 7.62 9.26
N GLY A 105 5.21 7.98 9.90
CA GLY A 105 5.10 9.11 10.83
C GLY A 105 4.48 10.36 10.19
N ALA A 106 3.51 10.99 10.87
CA ALA A 106 2.94 12.27 10.44
C ALA A 106 3.90 13.41 10.79
N GLY A 107 4.38 14.14 9.80
CA GLY A 107 5.32 15.26 10.01
C GLY A 107 6.73 15.08 9.47
N ALA A 108 7.01 14.00 8.72
CA ALA A 108 8.10 14.02 7.75
C ALA A 108 7.70 15.01 6.64
N THR A 109 7.94 16.30 6.90
CA THR A 109 8.01 17.34 5.88
C THR A 109 8.81 16.78 4.71
N LEU A 110 8.34 17.07 3.50
CA LEU A 110 9.13 16.91 2.28
C LEU A 110 10.47 17.60 2.53
N ALA A 111 11.48 16.84 2.95
CA ALA A 111 12.86 17.26 2.78
C ALA A 111 13.00 17.34 1.27
N SER A 112 12.96 18.57 0.78
CA SER A 112 13.25 18.97 -0.58
C SER A 112 14.50 18.23 -1.02
N PHE A 113 14.35 17.32 -1.97
CA PHE A 113 15.48 16.94 -2.81
C PHE A 113 15.53 18.01 -3.90
N SER A 114 16.51 18.91 -3.76
CA SER A 114 17.05 19.71 -4.86
C SER A 114 17.63 18.81 -5.94
#